data_AF-A0A3M1ES54-F1
#
_entry.id   AF-A0A3M1ES54-F1
#
_cell.length_a   1.000
_cell.length_b   1.000
_cell.length_c   1.000
_cell.angle_alpha   90.00
_cell.angle_beta   90.00
_cell.angle_gamma   90.00
#
_symmetry.space_group_name_H-M   'P 1'
#
loop_
_entity.id
_entity.type
_entity.pdbx_description
1 polymer ?
#
loop_
_entity_poly.entity_id
_entity_poly.type
_entity_poly.pdbx_seq_one_letter_code
_entity_poly.pdbx_strand_id
1 'polypeptide(L)'
;MRRLLLLYGSTILLVLAILVGAGELMVEVHPFAPGQPLYSLQEILEDARLAIARGPASRAELALALAQKHLEDVRELAGTDLEKLALEAFNRSLNEVLRSVAILPPEESATTRAHLLALTNDALEVFDTLGSGTEVERTIAKVTRIRQLTLLKRSTGADFLALIEATIADDGQIVLAQSANGNRVIDPRAVPFPAQSLGSHNFFPLTGVHTTAACQSCHLDGVYRGTPRECEDCHLNPHPERFGDVEPFCTVCHNTTDFRAVNFDHVAFNASDGCESCHAPDVPADHYDGACSDCHVSTTDWSKVQMDHTGLTDCQ
;
A
#
# COMPACT_ATOMS: atom_id res chain seq x y z
N MET A 1 -57.14 7.64 19.88
CA MET A 1 -55.92 8.46 19.71
C MET A 1 -54.64 7.62 19.61
N ARG A 2 -54.32 6.72 20.56
CA ARG A 2 -53.08 5.89 20.53
C ARG A 2 -52.90 5.01 19.27
N ARG A 3 -53.97 4.39 18.76
CA ARG A 3 -53.93 3.59 17.51
C ARG A 3 -53.69 4.43 16.24
N LEU A 4 -54.23 5.64 16.19
CA LEU A 4 -54.00 6.56 15.06
C LEU A 4 -52.55 7.06 15.04
N LEU A 5 -52.00 7.43 16.20
CA LEU A 5 -50.59 7.83 16.32
C LEU A 5 -49.62 6.70 15.93
N LEU A 6 -49.93 5.44 16.27
CA LEU A 6 -49.13 4.28 15.85
C LEU A 6 -49.22 4.02 14.34
N LEU A 7 -50.42 4.16 13.74
CA LEU A 7 -50.59 4.02 12.29
C LEU A 7 -49.83 5.10 11.52
N TYR A 8 -49.95 6.37 11.90
CA TYR A 8 -49.20 7.47 11.28
C TYR A 8 -47.69 7.32 11.48
N GLY A 9 -47.24 6.88 12.66
CA GLY A 9 -45.82 6.59 12.90
C GLY A 9 -45.32 5.47 11.99
N SER A 10 -46.08 4.38 11.83
CA SER A 10 -45.70 3.26 10.98
C SER A 10 -45.67 3.60 9.48
N THR A 11 -46.59 4.43 9.00
CA THR A 11 -46.62 4.84 7.59
C THR A 11 -45.48 5.80 7.27
N ILE A 12 -45.15 6.73 8.17
CA ILE A 12 -43.99 7.61 8.01
C ILE A 12 -42.70 6.79 7.95
N LEU A 13 -42.52 5.82 8.85
CA LEU A 13 -41.35 4.94 8.84
C LEU A 13 -41.26 4.11 7.55
N LEU A 14 -42.39 3.59 7.05
CA LEU A 14 -42.42 2.84 5.79
C LEU A 14 -42.03 3.71 4.59
N VAL A 15 -42.58 4.93 4.50
CA VAL A 15 -42.24 5.87 3.43
C VAL A 15 -40.77 6.26 3.48
N LEU A 16 -40.23 6.53 4.68
CA LEU A 16 -38.81 6.80 4.86
C LEU A 16 -37.94 5.62 4.41
N ALA A 17 -38.31 4.38 4.77
CA ALA A 17 -37.58 3.18 4.35
C ALA A 17 -37.60 3.01 2.82
N ILE A 18 -38.73 3.29 2.17
CA ILE A 18 -38.84 3.25 0.71
C ILE A 18 -37.97 4.33 0.06
N LEU A 19 -37.98 5.56 0.60
CA LEU A 19 -37.17 6.67 0.06
C LEU A 19 -35.67 6.39 0.22
N VAL A 20 -35.24 5.87 1.37
CA VAL A 20 -33.85 5.45 1.58
C VAL A 20 -33.49 4.33 0.60
N GLY A 21 -34.32 3.29 0.48
CA GLY A 21 -34.08 2.19 -0.45
C GLY A 21 -34.05 2.63 -1.92
N ALA A 22 -34.89 3.58 -2.32
CA ALA A 22 -34.88 4.15 -3.66
C ALA A 22 -33.63 5.00 -3.92
N GLY A 23 -33.20 5.79 -2.93
CA GLY A 23 -31.94 6.54 -2.99
C GLY A 23 -30.74 5.61 -3.11
N GLU A 24 -30.75 4.50 -2.35
CA GLU A 24 -29.71 3.47 -2.36
C GLU A 24 -29.53 2.84 -3.74
N LEU A 25 -30.66 2.45 -4.36
CA LEU A 25 -30.68 1.90 -5.71
C LEU A 25 -30.21 2.92 -6.74
N MET A 26 -30.59 4.20 -6.58
CA MET A 26 -30.15 5.26 -7.48
C MET A 26 -28.63 5.43 -7.46
N VAL A 27 -28.03 5.49 -6.27
CA VAL A 27 -26.58 5.63 -6.08
C VAL A 27 -25.81 4.41 -6.58
N GLU A 28 -26.38 3.22 -6.46
CA GLU A 28 -25.73 1.99 -6.92
C GLU A 28 -25.75 1.82 -8.44
N VAL A 29 -26.82 2.26 -9.10
CA VAL A 29 -26.94 2.18 -10.57
C VAL A 29 -26.31 3.40 -11.26
N HIS A 30 -26.37 4.58 -10.62
CA HIS A 30 -25.86 5.85 -11.15
C HIS A 30 -25.09 6.57 -10.04
N PRO A 31 -23.85 6.15 -9.74
CA PRO A 31 -23.04 6.84 -8.75
C PRO A 31 -22.76 8.27 -9.21
N PHE A 32 -22.80 9.20 -8.26
CA PHE A 32 -22.42 10.58 -8.44
C PHE A 32 -20.96 10.74 -8.07
N ALA A 33 -20.22 11.49 -8.89
CA ALA A 33 -18.85 11.86 -8.61
C ALA A 33 -18.80 13.11 -7.70
N PRO A 34 -17.72 13.31 -6.94
CA PRO A 34 -17.52 14.50 -6.11
C PRO A 34 -17.71 15.80 -6.88
N GLY A 35 -18.54 16.70 -6.33
CA GLY A 35 -18.91 17.97 -6.97
C GLY A 35 -20.12 17.93 -7.90
N GLN A 36 -20.66 16.74 -8.22
CA GLN A 36 -21.91 16.61 -8.97
C GLN A 36 -23.15 16.90 -8.09
N PRO A 37 -24.28 17.32 -8.69
CA PRO A 37 -25.54 17.42 -7.98
C PRO A 37 -25.89 16.09 -7.31
N LEU A 38 -26.40 16.13 -6.08
CA LEU A 38 -26.78 14.96 -5.26
C LEU A 38 -25.62 14.10 -4.72
N TYR A 39 -24.34 14.46 -4.96
CA TYR A 39 -23.22 13.75 -4.33
C TYR A 39 -23.32 13.71 -2.80
N SER A 40 -23.78 14.79 -2.18
CA SER A 40 -24.01 14.84 -0.73
C SER A 40 -25.08 13.86 -0.23
N LEU A 41 -26.07 13.50 -1.06
CA LEU A 41 -27.04 12.46 -0.73
C LEU A 41 -26.38 11.08 -0.77
N GLN A 42 -25.50 10.85 -1.75
CA GLN A 42 -24.71 9.62 -1.83
C GLN A 42 -23.83 9.45 -0.58
N GLU A 43 -23.11 10.49 -0.15
CA GLU A 43 -22.30 10.42 1.08
C GLU A 43 -23.15 10.04 2.31
N ILE A 44 -24.34 10.63 2.45
CA ILE A 44 -25.26 10.30 3.55
C ILE A 44 -25.67 8.82 3.52
N LEU A 45 -25.93 8.27 2.33
CA LEU A 45 -26.32 6.88 2.17
C LEU A 45 -25.15 5.93 2.44
N GLU A 46 -23.95 6.26 1.96
CA GLU A 46 -22.73 5.50 2.23
C GLU A 46 -22.40 5.46 3.73
N ASP A 47 -22.50 6.60 4.42
CA ASP A 47 -22.35 6.70 5.88
C ASP A 47 -23.43 5.88 6.61
N ALA A 48 -24.66 5.90 6.13
CA ALA A 48 -25.74 5.09 6.69
C ALA A 48 -25.48 3.59 6.52
N ARG A 49 -24.99 3.15 5.34
CA ARG A 49 -24.60 1.75 5.09
C ARG A 49 -23.51 1.31 6.07
N LEU A 50 -22.49 2.15 6.29
CA LEU A 50 -21.43 1.88 7.26
C LEU A 50 -21.99 1.75 8.68
N ALA A 51 -22.88 2.65 9.09
CA ALA A 51 -23.49 2.66 10.41
C ALA A 51 -24.34 1.41 10.72
N ILE A 52 -24.95 0.81 9.70
CA ILE A 52 -25.78 -0.40 9.86
C ILE A 52 -25.02 -1.71 9.57
N ALA A 53 -23.73 -1.63 9.24
CA ALA A 53 -22.91 -2.80 8.95
C ALA A 53 -22.88 -3.77 10.14
N ARG A 54 -23.02 -5.08 9.84
CA ARG A 54 -23.14 -6.12 10.86
C ARG A 54 -21.78 -6.56 11.38
N GLY A 55 -21.23 -5.75 12.27
CA GLY A 55 -19.98 -6.05 12.97
C GLY A 55 -18.72 -5.54 12.26
N PRO A 56 -17.55 -5.72 12.88
CA PRO A 56 -16.30 -5.11 12.44
C PRO A 56 -15.83 -5.55 11.04
N ALA A 57 -15.87 -6.85 10.73
CA ALA A 57 -15.45 -7.37 9.41
C ALA A 57 -16.28 -6.80 8.26
N SER A 58 -17.61 -6.90 8.33
CA SER A 58 -18.49 -6.36 7.28
C SER A 58 -18.35 -4.85 7.14
N ARG A 59 -18.07 -4.13 8.23
CA ARG A 59 -17.79 -2.69 8.16
C ARG A 59 -16.46 -2.41 7.43
N ALA A 60 -15.42 -3.19 7.71
CA ALA A 60 -14.12 -3.04 7.04
C ALA A 60 -14.18 -3.37 5.55
N GLU A 61 -14.91 -4.43 5.17
CA GLU A 61 -15.17 -4.78 3.76
C GLU A 61 -15.90 -3.65 3.03
N LEU A 62 -16.97 -3.12 3.64
CA LEU A 62 -17.71 -2.01 3.06
C LEU A 62 -16.86 -0.74 2.95
N ALA A 63 -16.08 -0.42 3.98
CA ALA A 63 -15.18 0.74 3.95
C ALA A 63 -14.14 0.62 2.83
N LEU A 64 -13.58 -0.59 2.62
CA LEU A 64 -12.65 -0.86 1.52
C LEU A 64 -13.31 -0.68 0.15
N ALA A 65 -14.52 -1.21 -0.03
CA ALA A 65 -15.27 -1.07 -1.28
C ALA A 65 -15.58 0.41 -1.59
N LEU A 66 -15.95 1.21 -0.58
CA LEU A 66 -16.16 2.65 -0.73
C LEU A 66 -14.86 3.40 -1.05
N ALA A 67 -13.74 3.01 -0.43
CA ALA A 67 -12.45 3.60 -0.74
C ALA A 67 -11.98 3.27 -2.16
N GLN A 68 -12.20 2.05 -2.64
CA GLN A 68 -11.94 1.66 -4.03
C GLN A 68 -12.78 2.47 -5.00
N LYS A 69 -14.08 2.63 -4.72
CA LYS A 69 -14.97 3.46 -5.54
C LYS A 69 -14.47 4.91 -5.62
N HIS A 70 -14.14 5.53 -4.49
CA HIS A 70 -13.64 6.90 -4.48
C HIS A 70 -12.24 7.04 -5.11
N LEU A 71 -11.45 5.97 -5.17
CA LEU A 71 -10.21 5.98 -5.94
C LEU A 71 -10.48 6.01 -7.45
N GLU A 72 -11.51 5.31 -7.93
CA GLU A 72 -11.93 5.40 -9.32
C GLU A 72 -12.45 6.80 -9.65
N ASP A 73 -13.20 7.44 -8.74
CA ASP A 73 -13.59 8.85 -8.90
C ASP A 73 -12.36 9.77 -9.04
N VAL A 74 -11.28 9.51 -8.30
CA VAL A 74 -10.01 10.24 -8.43
C VAL A 74 -9.38 10.03 -9.81
N ARG A 75 -9.37 8.78 -10.30
CA ARG A 75 -8.86 8.45 -11.64
C ARG A 75 -9.67 9.13 -12.74
N GLU A 76 -10.99 9.08 -12.67
CA GLU A 76 -11.88 9.69 -13.68
C GLU A 76 -11.78 11.23 -13.70
N LEU A 77 -11.60 11.85 -12.53
CA LEU A 77 -11.54 13.30 -12.38
C LEU A 77 -10.11 13.87 -12.41
N ALA A 78 -9.11 13.04 -12.68
CA ALA A 78 -7.72 13.46 -12.80
C ALA A 78 -7.54 14.60 -13.82
N GLY A 79 -6.81 15.64 -13.43
CA GLY A 79 -6.56 16.83 -14.25
C GLY A 79 -7.74 17.78 -14.41
N THR A 80 -8.90 17.51 -13.80
CA THR A 80 -10.07 18.40 -13.82
C THR A 80 -10.10 19.34 -12.62
N ASP A 81 -10.96 20.37 -12.66
CA ASP A 81 -11.20 21.26 -11.52
C ASP A 81 -11.80 20.54 -10.29
N LEU A 82 -12.30 19.31 -10.47
CA LEU A 82 -12.89 18.47 -9.42
C LEU A 82 -11.90 17.46 -8.81
N GLU A 83 -10.68 17.34 -9.35
CA GLU A 83 -9.65 16.39 -8.88
C GLU A 83 -9.45 16.48 -7.36
N LYS A 84 -9.38 17.71 -6.83
CA LYS A 84 -9.20 17.94 -5.40
C LYS A 84 -10.36 17.42 -4.56
N LEU A 85 -11.60 17.58 -5.02
CA LEU A 85 -12.78 17.07 -4.31
C LEU A 85 -12.81 15.55 -4.30
N ALA A 86 -12.35 14.92 -5.39
CA ALA A 86 -12.19 13.48 -5.47
C ALA A 86 -11.13 12.97 -4.49
N LEU A 87 -9.98 13.63 -4.42
CA LEU A 87 -8.93 13.30 -3.45
C LEU A 87 -9.42 13.43 -2.00
N GLU A 88 -10.18 14.49 -1.70
CA GLU A 88 -10.76 14.68 -0.37
C GLU A 88 -11.76 13.55 -0.02
N ALA A 89 -12.59 13.12 -0.97
CA ALA A 89 -13.53 12.00 -0.80
C ALA A 89 -12.80 10.66 -0.59
N PHE A 90 -11.77 10.40 -1.39
CA PHE A 90 -10.93 9.22 -1.24
C PHE A 90 -10.23 9.20 0.13
N ASN A 91 -9.65 10.32 0.55
CA ASN A 91 -8.98 10.42 1.85
C ASN A 91 -9.95 10.24 3.04
N ARG A 92 -11.21 10.66 2.91
CA ARG A 92 -12.26 10.36 3.90
C ARG A 92 -12.54 8.86 3.99
N SER A 93 -12.74 8.18 2.87
CA SER A 93 -12.95 6.72 2.86
C SER A 93 -11.74 5.97 3.39
N LEU A 94 -10.53 6.40 3.03
CA LEU A 94 -9.28 5.83 3.53
C LEU A 94 -9.19 5.94 5.07
N ASN A 95 -9.58 7.09 5.65
CA ASN A 95 -9.68 7.22 7.10
C ASN A 95 -10.64 6.20 7.71
N GLU A 96 -11.77 5.93 7.07
CA GLU A 96 -12.74 4.96 7.57
C GLU A 96 -12.23 3.51 7.45
N VAL A 97 -11.48 3.19 6.39
CA VAL A 97 -10.77 1.92 6.26
C VAL A 97 -9.79 1.74 7.42
N LEU A 98 -8.99 2.78 7.74
CA LEU A 98 -8.04 2.73 8.85
C LEU A 98 -8.72 2.51 10.20
N ARG A 99 -9.86 3.17 10.47
CA ARG A 99 -10.65 2.94 11.69
C ARG A 99 -11.17 1.51 11.74
N SER A 100 -11.69 1.02 10.63
CA SER A 100 -12.30 -0.31 10.56
C SER A 100 -11.25 -1.41 10.73
N VAL A 101 -10.11 -1.31 10.04
CA VAL A 101 -8.97 -2.25 10.17
C VAL A 101 -8.40 -2.23 11.59
N ALA A 102 -8.35 -1.07 12.24
CA ALA A 102 -7.78 -0.95 13.57
C ALA A 102 -8.54 -1.70 14.66
N ILE A 103 -9.84 -1.93 14.47
CA ILE A 103 -10.70 -2.64 15.43
C ILE A 103 -10.92 -4.11 15.07
N LEU A 104 -10.41 -4.59 13.92
CA LEU A 104 -10.55 -5.99 13.53
C LEU A 104 -9.75 -6.91 14.45
N PRO A 105 -10.31 -8.07 14.82
CA PRO A 105 -9.54 -9.07 15.54
C PRO A 105 -8.46 -9.68 14.61
N PRO A 106 -7.31 -10.13 15.15
CA PRO A 106 -6.17 -10.57 14.35
C PRO A 106 -6.50 -11.63 13.29
N GLU A 107 -7.38 -12.57 13.63
CA GLU A 107 -7.83 -13.67 12.77
C GLU A 107 -8.63 -13.21 11.54
N GLU A 108 -9.37 -12.10 11.65
CA GLU A 108 -10.16 -11.51 10.55
C GLU A 108 -9.38 -10.41 9.80
N SER A 109 -8.23 -10.02 10.34
CA SER A 109 -7.43 -8.92 9.79
C SER A 109 -6.65 -9.30 8.52
N ALA A 110 -6.33 -10.58 8.31
CA ALA A 110 -5.43 -11.01 7.23
C ALA A 110 -5.99 -10.69 5.83
N THR A 111 -7.22 -11.11 5.55
CA THR A 111 -7.89 -10.84 4.26
C THR A 111 -8.08 -9.34 4.05
N THR A 112 -8.55 -8.64 5.08
CA THR A 112 -8.76 -7.19 5.02
C THR A 112 -7.45 -6.45 4.75
N ARG A 113 -6.34 -6.88 5.37
CA ARG A 113 -5.00 -6.32 5.12
C ARG A 113 -4.54 -6.60 3.69
N ALA A 114 -4.82 -7.77 3.13
CA ALA A 114 -4.52 -8.06 1.71
C ALA A 114 -5.30 -7.12 0.76
N HIS A 115 -6.58 -6.88 1.03
CA HIS A 115 -7.38 -5.93 0.24
C HIS A 115 -6.91 -4.48 0.44
N LEU A 116 -6.52 -4.10 1.65
CA LEU A 116 -5.92 -2.79 1.91
C LEU A 116 -4.60 -2.61 1.14
N LEU A 117 -3.76 -3.66 1.10
CA LEU A 117 -2.53 -3.65 0.33
C LEU A 117 -2.81 -3.44 -1.16
N ALA A 118 -3.78 -4.17 -1.72
CA ALA A 118 -4.21 -4.00 -3.10
C ALA A 118 -4.70 -2.57 -3.38
N LEU A 119 -5.60 -2.05 -2.55
CA LEU A 119 -6.09 -0.67 -2.64
C LEU A 119 -4.94 0.36 -2.62
N THR A 120 -3.94 0.16 -1.77
CA THR A 120 -2.79 1.09 -1.73
C THR A 120 -1.89 0.97 -2.95
N ASN A 121 -1.79 -0.20 -3.59
CA ASN A 121 -1.04 -0.34 -4.84
C ASN A 121 -1.78 0.40 -5.97
N ASP A 122 -3.08 0.15 -6.12
CA ASP A 122 -3.93 0.79 -7.13
C ASP A 122 -3.90 2.32 -6.98
N ALA A 123 -3.92 2.80 -5.73
CA ALA A 123 -3.89 4.24 -5.45
C ALA A 123 -2.57 4.89 -5.89
N LEU A 124 -1.43 4.21 -5.69
CA LEU A 124 -0.13 4.75 -6.10
C LEU A 124 0.00 4.80 -7.63
N GLU A 125 -0.58 3.83 -8.35
CA GLU A 125 -0.65 3.88 -9.82
C GLU A 125 -1.50 5.05 -10.31
N VAL A 126 -2.67 5.30 -9.69
CA VAL A 126 -3.51 6.46 -10.02
C VAL A 126 -2.78 7.77 -9.75
N PHE A 127 -2.02 7.85 -8.66
CA PHE A 127 -1.33 9.09 -8.28
C PHE A 127 -0.23 9.52 -9.24
N ASP A 128 0.38 8.59 -9.98
CA ASP A 128 1.33 8.92 -11.05
C ASP A 128 0.68 9.68 -12.22
N THR A 129 -0.65 9.66 -12.31
CA THR A 129 -1.42 10.37 -13.35
C THR A 129 -1.95 11.74 -12.92
N LEU A 130 -1.83 12.08 -11.63
CA LEU A 130 -2.39 13.31 -11.08
C LEU A 130 -1.51 14.54 -11.31
N GLY A 131 -2.11 15.72 -11.15
CA GLY A 131 -1.35 16.97 -11.11
C GLY A 131 -0.43 17.09 -9.90
N SER A 132 0.50 18.05 -9.92
CA SER A 132 1.31 18.39 -8.75
C SER A 132 0.52 19.26 -7.78
N GLY A 133 0.62 18.99 -6.47
CA GLY A 133 0.03 19.86 -5.46
C GLY A 133 0.19 19.30 -4.06
N THR A 134 0.12 20.18 -3.06
CA THR A 134 0.33 19.80 -1.66
C THR A 134 -0.71 18.80 -1.14
N GLU A 135 -1.93 18.74 -1.69
CA GLU A 135 -2.92 17.72 -1.29
C GLU A 135 -2.59 16.34 -1.91
N VAL A 136 -2.11 16.33 -3.16
CA VAL A 136 -1.69 15.12 -3.88
C VAL A 136 -0.48 14.51 -3.16
N GLU A 137 0.57 15.29 -2.93
CA GLU A 137 1.77 14.88 -2.20
C GLU A 137 1.42 14.33 -0.81
N ARG A 138 0.48 15.01 -0.11
CA ARG A 138 0.01 14.58 1.20
C ARG A 138 -0.68 13.21 1.15
N THR A 139 -1.53 13.01 0.15
CA THR A 139 -2.27 11.76 -0.02
C THR A 139 -1.33 10.62 -0.43
N ILE A 140 -0.36 10.88 -1.32
CA ILE A 140 0.69 9.91 -1.71
C ILE A 140 1.47 9.44 -0.49
N ALA A 141 1.96 10.37 0.33
CA ALA A 141 2.71 10.03 1.54
C ALA A 141 1.88 9.13 2.46
N LYS A 142 0.58 9.43 2.61
CA LYS A 142 -0.32 8.67 3.49
C LYS A 142 -0.55 7.27 2.97
N VAL A 143 -0.89 7.12 1.70
CA VAL A 143 -1.09 5.81 1.06
C VAL A 143 0.19 4.97 1.14
N THR A 144 1.34 5.56 0.85
CA THR A 144 2.65 4.88 0.98
C THR A 144 2.85 4.35 2.40
N ARG A 145 2.50 5.14 3.41
CA ARG A 145 2.67 4.77 4.80
C ARG A 145 1.70 3.69 5.26
N ILE A 146 0.45 3.73 4.80
CA ILE A 146 -0.54 2.67 5.04
C ILE A 146 -0.05 1.36 4.43
N ARG A 147 0.47 1.40 3.20
CA ARG A 147 1.03 0.23 2.53
C ARG A 147 2.15 -0.42 3.35
N GLN A 148 3.12 0.39 3.80
CA GLN A 148 4.21 -0.08 4.66
C GLN A 148 3.68 -0.75 5.95
N LEU A 149 2.76 -0.10 6.67
CA LEU A 149 2.17 -0.69 7.88
C LEU A 149 1.44 -2.01 7.59
N THR A 150 0.81 -2.12 6.44
CA THR A 150 0.09 -3.32 6.01
C THR A 150 1.03 -4.51 5.78
N LEU A 151 2.25 -4.26 5.26
CA LEU A 151 3.28 -5.28 5.07
C LEU A 151 3.98 -5.70 6.37
N LEU A 152 4.04 -4.81 7.37
CA LEU A 152 4.68 -5.10 8.64
C LEU A 152 3.85 -6.05 9.50
N LYS A 153 4.30 -7.31 9.66
CA LYS A 153 3.63 -8.31 10.53
C LYS A 153 3.43 -7.86 11.99
N ARG A 154 4.22 -6.90 12.47
CA ARG A 154 4.12 -6.34 13.83
C ARG A 154 3.16 -5.18 13.98
N SER A 155 2.58 -4.66 12.89
CA SER A 155 1.70 -3.49 12.97
C SER A 155 0.41 -3.83 13.73
N THR A 156 0.01 -2.90 14.58
CA THR A 156 -1.18 -2.95 15.42
C THR A 156 -2.24 -1.99 14.89
N GLY A 157 -3.49 -2.12 15.35
CA GLY A 157 -4.54 -1.18 14.99
C GLY A 157 -4.23 0.28 15.39
N ALA A 158 -3.47 0.47 16.48
CA ALA A 158 -3.05 1.79 16.92
C ALA A 158 -2.14 2.50 15.88
N ASP A 159 -1.29 1.74 15.18
CA ASP A 159 -0.42 2.29 14.13
C ASP A 159 -1.24 2.84 12.95
N PHE A 160 -2.34 2.16 12.59
CA PHE A 160 -3.25 2.62 11.54
C PHE A 160 -4.07 3.84 11.99
N LEU A 161 -4.51 3.89 13.25
CA LEU A 161 -5.25 5.05 13.79
C LEU A 161 -4.37 6.31 13.84
N ALA A 162 -3.08 6.17 14.16
CA ALA A 162 -2.15 7.30 14.19
C ALA A 162 -2.03 8.02 12.84
N LEU A 163 -2.29 7.32 11.72
CA LEU A 163 -2.29 7.90 10.37
C LEU A 163 -3.51 8.75 10.05
N ILE A 164 -4.61 8.61 10.80
CA ILE A 164 -5.80 9.45 10.64
C ILE A 164 -5.52 10.85 11.15
N GLU A 165 -4.82 10.94 12.27
CA GLU A 165 -4.47 12.20 12.95
C GLU A 165 -3.13 12.76 12.45
N ALA A 166 -2.40 12.02 11.61
CA ALA A 166 -1.10 12.44 11.13
C ALA A 166 -1.18 13.71 10.28
N THR A 167 -0.32 14.67 10.63
CA THR A 167 -0.08 15.88 9.86
C THR A 167 1.08 15.66 8.91
N ILE A 168 1.15 16.42 7.83
CA ILE A 168 2.31 16.37 6.93
C ILE A 168 3.11 17.64 7.14
N ALA A 169 4.38 17.47 7.47
CA ALA A 169 5.31 18.57 7.63
C ALA A 169 5.55 19.26 6.28
N ASP A 170 6.07 20.49 6.32
CA ASP A 170 6.34 21.30 5.14
C ASP A 170 7.32 20.65 4.14
N ASP A 171 8.02 19.59 4.55
CA ASP A 171 8.94 18.78 3.73
C ASP A 171 8.30 17.52 3.13
N GLY A 172 6.97 17.37 3.24
CA GLY A 172 6.22 16.23 2.71
C GLY A 172 6.26 14.98 3.59
N GLN A 173 6.90 15.02 4.76
CA GLN A 173 6.92 13.88 5.69
C GLN A 173 5.65 13.77 6.51
N ILE A 174 5.18 12.54 6.71
CA ILE A 174 4.11 12.25 7.68
C ILE A 174 4.67 12.37 9.09
N VAL A 175 4.24 13.43 9.76
CA VAL A 175 4.36 13.59 11.21
C VAL A 175 3.11 12.99 11.81
N LEU A 176 3.22 11.76 12.31
CA LEU A 176 2.18 11.16 13.14
C LEU A 176 1.85 12.14 14.27
N ALA A 177 0.56 12.44 14.49
CA ALA A 177 0.18 13.25 15.63
C ALA A 177 0.74 12.56 16.86
N GLN A 178 1.64 13.25 17.57
CA GLN A 178 2.06 12.78 18.89
C GLN A 178 0.78 12.67 19.70
N SER A 179 0.39 11.43 20.05
CA SER A 179 -0.78 11.10 20.86
C SER A 179 -1.15 12.24 21.80
N ALA A 180 -2.20 12.99 21.44
CA ALA A 180 -2.62 14.19 22.14
C ALA A 180 -3.37 13.87 23.45
N ASN A 181 -3.04 12.74 24.08
CA ASN A 181 -3.59 12.39 25.39
C ASN A 181 -2.43 12.09 26.34
N GLY A 182 -2.33 12.91 27.40
CA GLY A 182 -1.28 12.95 28.41
C GLY A 182 -1.21 11.72 29.32
N ASN A 183 -1.35 10.53 28.76
CA ASN A 183 -0.96 9.28 29.39
C ASN A 183 -0.33 8.38 28.33
N ARG A 184 0.81 8.83 27.76
CA ARG A 184 1.75 7.89 27.17
C ARG A 184 2.15 6.94 28.29
N VAL A 185 1.65 5.71 28.24
CA VAL A 185 2.50 4.61 28.67
C VAL A 185 3.74 4.79 27.81
N ILE A 186 4.79 5.39 28.38
CA ILE A 186 6.10 5.39 27.74
C ILE A 186 6.37 3.92 27.57
N ASP A 187 6.26 3.40 26.34
CA ASP A 187 6.81 2.09 26.07
C ASP A 187 8.25 2.20 26.54
N PRO A 188 8.69 1.44 27.57
CA PRO A 188 10.05 1.54 28.06
C PRO A 188 11.10 1.23 26.98
N ARG A 189 10.67 0.79 25.78
CA ARG A 189 11.48 0.60 24.58
C ARG A 189 11.59 1.83 23.68
N ALA A 190 10.73 2.83 23.80
CA ALA A 190 10.77 4.06 23.01
C ALA A 190 11.79 5.04 23.61
N VAL A 191 12.81 5.41 22.84
CA VAL A 191 13.86 6.34 23.28
C VAL A 191 13.73 7.64 22.47
N PRO A 192 13.36 8.78 23.09
CA PRO A 192 13.31 10.06 22.40
C PRO A 192 14.67 10.35 21.75
N PHE A 193 14.69 10.89 20.53
CA PHE A 193 15.95 11.25 19.86
C PHE A 193 16.71 12.28 20.68
N PRO A 194 17.87 11.95 21.30
CA PRO A 194 18.72 12.99 21.85
C PRO A 194 19.19 13.88 20.70
N ALA A 195 19.19 15.19 20.93
CA ALA A 195 19.92 16.10 20.05
C ALA A 195 21.37 15.60 20.00
N GLN A 196 21.85 15.21 18.80
CA GLN A 196 23.16 14.57 18.53
C GLN A 196 23.20 13.02 18.60
N SER A 197 22.06 12.33 18.55
CA SER A 197 22.03 10.86 18.39
C SER A 197 22.64 10.42 17.05
N LEU A 198 23.93 10.10 17.06
CA LEU A 198 24.64 9.46 15.95
C LEU A 198 24.68 7.96 16.22
N GLY A 199 23.53 7.30 16.12
CA GLY A 199 23.46 5.84 16.18
C GLY A 199 24.28 5.22 15.05
N SER A 200 25.09 4.21 15.36
CA SER A 200 25.89 3.48 14.37
C SER A 200 24.98 2.60 13.51
N HIS A 201 24.80 2.97 12.24
CA HIS A 201 23.95 2.28 11.27
C HIS A 201 24.66 1.09 10.63
N ASN A 202 25.25 0.21 11.44
CA ASN A 202 26.13 -0.85 10.95
C ASN A 202 25.40 -1.94 10.17
N PHE A 203 24.09 -2.09 10.38
CA PHE A 203 23.26 -3.10 9.72
C PHE A 203 22.40 -2.56 8.58
N PHE A 204 22.27 -1.24 8.49
CA PHE A 204 21.64 -0.55 7.36
C PHE A 204 22.40 0.77 7.14
N PRO A 205 23.58 0.72 6.51
CA PRO A 205 24.42 1.91 6.36
C PRO A 205 23.69 3.01 5.59
N LEU A 206 23.50 4.16 6.22
CA LEU A 206 22.93 5.34 5.56
C LEU A 206 23.93 5.84 4.52
N THR A 207 23.70 5.46 3.27
CA THR A 207 24.56 5.74 2.12
C THR A 207 23.74 6.36 1.01
N GLY A 208 24.40 7.07 0.10
CA GLY A 208 23.74 7.76 -1.01
C GLY A 208 22.58 8.65 -0.53
N VAL A 209 21.40 8.48 -1.13
CA VAL A 209 20.21 9.31 -0.83
C VAL A 209 19.65 9.11 0.59
N HIS A 210 19.95 8.00 1.26
CA HIS A 210 19.49 7.76 2.63
C HIS A 210 20.25 8.60 3.68
N THR A 211 21.36 9.24 3.30
CA THR A 211 22.15 10.10 4.21
C THR A 211 21.40 11.34 4.70
N THR A 212 20.39 11.77 3.96
CA THR A 212 19.56 12.95 4.28
C THR A 212 18.19 12.58 4.84
N ALA A 213 17.92 11.29 5.05
CA ALA A 213 16.64 10.85 5.62
C ALA A 213 16.50 11.31 7.08
N ALA A 214 15.34 11.87 7.43
CA ALA A 214 15.04 12.20 8.82
C ALA A 214 14.91 10.91 9.64
N CYS A 215 15.40 10.90 10.87
CA CYS A 215 15.47 9.65 11.66
C CYS A 215 14.09 9.01 11.91
N GLN A 216 13.05 9.85 11.99
CA GLN A 216 11.66 9.46 12.20
C GLN A 216 11.06 8.73 10.99
N SER A 217 11.66 8.84 9.79
CA SER A 217 11.19 8.10 8.62
C SER A 217 11.34 6.58 8.78
N CYS A 218 12.28 6.14 9.64
CA CYS A 218 12.56 4.73 9.91
C CYS A 218 12.28 4.35 11.38
N HIS A 219 12.54 5.26 12.33
CA HIS A 219 12.38 5.04 13.77
C HIS A 219 11.11 5.69 14.32
N LEU A 220 9.99 5.08 13.94
CA LEU A 220 8.64 5.54 14.27
C LEU A 220 8.44 5.53 15.78
N ASP A 221 7.91 6.63 16.32
CA ASP A 221 7.69 6.84 17.76
C ASP A 221 8.94 6.58 18.63
N GLY A 222 10.14 6.70 18.06
CA GLY A 222 11.39 6.41 18.77
C GLY A 222 11.62 4.93 19.02
N VAL A 223 11.00 4.05 18.23
CA VAL A 223 11.22 2.60 18.25
C VAL A 223 12.36 2.25 17.29
N TYR A 224 13.49 1.80 17.85
CA TYR A 224 14.69 1.43 17.07
C TYR A 224 14.81 -0.07 16.81
N ARG A 225 14.34 -0.89 17.75
CA ARG A 225 14.46 -2.33 17.65
C ARG A 225 13.50 -2.86 16.58
N GLY A 226 14.06 -3.58 15.61
CA GLY A 226 13.28 -4.15 14.52
C GLY A 226 12.93 -3.12 13.44
N THR A 227 13.49 -1.91 13.45
CA THR A 227 13.37 -1.01 12.30
C THR A 227 13.68 -1.79 11.02
N PRO A 228 12.82 -1.69 9.99
CA PRO A 228 12.99 -2.48 8.79
C PRO A 228 14.33 -2.15 8.11
N ARG A 229 14.90 -3.13 7.41
CA ARG A 229 16.27 -3.02 6.86
C ARG A 229 16.37 -3.49 5.42
N GLU A 230 15.34 -4.15 4.92
CA GLU A 230 15.32 -4.56 3.53
C GLU A 230 14.77 -3.43 2.66
N CYS A 231 15.13 -3.44 1.38
CA CYS A 231 14.78 -2.35 0.47
C CYS A 231 13.26 -2.27 0.31
N GLU A 232 12.62 -3.42 0.16
CA GLU A 232 11.19 -3.66 -0.03
C GLU A 232 10.33 -3.34 1.19
N ASP A 233 10.94 -3.28 2.38
CA ASP A 233 10.25 -2.86 3.60
C ASP A 233 9.83 -1.38 3.54
N CYS A 234 10.53 -0.59 2.70
CA CYS A 234 10.33 0.85 2.56
C CYS A 234 9.97 1.27 1.13
N HIS A 235 10.59 0.65 0.12
CA HIS A 235 10.43 0.94 -1.30
C HIS A 235 9.59 -0.14 -1.99
N LEU A 236 8.90 0.24 -3.05
CA LEU A 236 8.17 -0.73 -3.87
C LEU A 236 9.14 -1.50 -4.75
N ASN A 237 8.90 -2.79 -4.99
CA ASN A 237 9.52 -3.51 -6.08
C ASN A 237 8.80 -3.14 -7.40
N PRO A 238 9.44 -2.42 -8.34
CA PRO A 238 8.82 -2.06 -9.61
C PRO A 238 8.86 -3.21 -10.65
N HIS A 239 9.46 -4.36 -10.32
CA HIS A 239 9.63 -5.49 -11.23
C HIS A 239 8.94 -6.79 -10.74
N PRO A 240 7.68 -6.75 -10.25
CA PRO A 240 7.04 -7.93 -9.67
C PRO A 240 6.80 -9.04 -10.70
N GLU A 241 6.58 -8.70 -11.97
CA GLU A 241 6.35 -9.70 -13.03
C GLU A 241 7.63 -10.46 -13.43
N ARG A 242 8.81 -9.85 -13.20
CA ARG A 242 10.09 -10.43 -13.61
C ARG A 242 10.80 -11.16 -12.48
N PHE A 243 10.74 -10.61 -11.26
CA PHE A 243 11.47 -11.16 -10.11
C PHE A 243 10.54 -11.60 -8.97
N GLY A 244 9.24 -11.27 -9.01
CA GLY A 244 8.27 -11.71 -8.01
C GLY A 244 8.69 -11.42 -6.57
N ASP A 245 8.41 -12.38 -5.69
CA ASP A 245 8.90 -12.46 -4.31
C ASP A 245 10.15 -13.34 -4.19
N VAL A 246 10.70 -13.82 -5.32
CA VAL A 246 11.87 -14.69 -5.36
C VAL A 246 13.12 -13.81 -5.39
N GLU A 247 14.16 -14.18 -4.63
CA GLU A 247 15.46 -13.50 -4.69
C GLU A 247 15.96 -13.50 -6.15
N PRO A 248 16.28 -12.32 -6.71
CA PRO A 248 17.43 -11.53 -6.29
C PRO A 248 17.11 -10.28 -5.46
N PHE A 249 18.02 -9.94 -4.53
CA PHE A 249 17.93 -8.72 -3.72
C PHE A 249 18.09 -7.44 -4.57
N CYS A 250 17.42 -6.34 -4.21
CA CYS A 250 17.54 -5.06 -4.94
C CYS A 250 18.99 -4.58 -5.08
N THR A 251 19.83 -4.88 -4.09
CA THR A 251 21.26 -4.50 -4.05
C THR A 251 22.13 -5.24 -5.05
N VAL A 252 21.62 -6.29 -5.70
CA VAL A 252 22.31 -6.99 -6.80
C VAL A 252 22.40 -6.08 -8.03
N CYS A 253 21.36 -5.30 -8.29
CA CYS A 253 21.25 -4.45 -9.49
C CYS A 253 21.34 -2.96 -9.17
N HIS A 254 20.82 -2.54 -8.02
CA HIS A 254 20.70 -1.14 -7.66
C HIS A 254 21.66 -0.77 -6.53
N ASN A 255 22.00 0.51 -6.44
CA ASN A 255 22.76 1.05 -5.32
C ASN A 255 22.06 2.28 -4.74
N THR A 256 22.46 2.68 -3.53
CA THR A 256 21.82 3.79 -2.80
C THR A 256 22.20 5.18 -3.32
N THR A 257 23.24 5.30 -4.15
CA THR A 257 23.70 6.59 -4.69
C THR A 257 22.86 7.03 -5.87
N ASP A 258 22.60 6.11 -6.79
CA ASP A 258 21.68 6.30 -7.91
C ASP A 258 20.89 5.00 -8.10
N PHE A 259 19.71 4.95 -7.50
CA PHE A 259 18.88 3.74 -7.52
C PHE A 259 18.32 3.45 -8.92
N ARG A 260 18.13 4.47 -9.78
CA ARG A 260 17.60 4.26 -11.13
C ARG A 260 18.66 3.69 -12.07
N ALA A 261 19.93 3.97 -11.79
CA ALA A 261 21.04 3.36 -12.51
C ALA A 261 21.20 1.89 -12.10
N VAL A 262 21.04 0.98 -13.06
CA VAL A 262 21.36 -0.44 -12.87
C VAL A 262 22.86 -0.65 -13.02
N ASN A 263 23.50 -1.17 -11.98
CA ASN A 263 24.92 -1.47 -11.93
C ASN A 263 25.10 -2.95 -11.56
N PHE A 264 24.90 -3.83 -12.54
CA PHE A 264 25.03 -5.28 -12.39
C PHE A 264 26.25 -5.79 -13.18
N ASP A 265 27.07 -6.62 -12.55
CA ASP A 265 28.23 -7.27 -13.16
C ASP A 265 28.05 -8.80 -13.16
N HIS A 266 27.86 -9.37 -14.35
CA HIS A 266 27.67 -10.80 -14.54
C HIS A 266 28.93 -11.64 -14.21
N VAL A 267 30.11 -11.02 -14.12
CA VAL A 267 31.37 -11.73 -13.80
C VAL A 267 31.61 -11.78 -12.29
N ALA A 268 31.19 -10.74 -11.57
CA ALA A 268 31.31 -10.67 -10.12
C ALA A 268 30.19 -11.43 -9.39
N PHE A 269 29.08 -11.71 -10.07
CA PHE A 269 27.99 -12.52 -9.56
C PHE A 269 28.38 -14.02 -9.58
N ASN A 270 28.33 -14.67 -8.43
CA ASN A 270 28.68 -16.09 -8.34
C ASN A 270 27.56 -16.95 -8.95
N ALA A 271 27.79 -17.51 -10.13
CA ALA A 271 26.83 -18.36 -10.84
C ALA A 271 26.40 -19.63 -10.06
N SER A 272 27.09 -19.99 -8.97
CA SER A 272 26.66 -21.08 -8.08
C SER A 272 25.47 -20.71 -7.17
N ASP A 273 25.03 -19.45 -7.16
CA ASP A 273 23.78 -18.99 -6.55
C ASP A 273 22.57 -19.06 -7.51
N GLY A 274 22.78 -19.54 -8.75
CA GLY A 274 21.71 -19.90 -9.71
C GLY A 274 21.41 -18.82 -10.76
N CYS A 275 21.67 -19.11 -12.04
CA CYS A 275 21.33 -18.24 -13.18
C CYS A 275 19.81 -18.06 -13.35
N GLU A 276 19.07 -19.08 -12.93
CA GLU A 276 17.61 -19.18 -12.95
C GLU A 276 16.93 -18.07 -12.13
N SER A 277 17.57 -17.59 -11.06
CA SER A 277 17.03 -16.49 -10.22
C SER A 277 16.72 -15.23 -11.03
N CYS A 278 17.48 -15.00 -12.11
CA CYS A 278 17.32 -13.83 -12.97
C CYS A 278 16.81 -14.18 -14.37
N HIS A 279 17.20 -15.33 -14.91
CA HIS A 279 16.95 -15.72 -16.30
C HIS A 279 15.87 -16.78 -16.47
N ALA A 280 15.19 -17.24 -15.41
CA ALA A 280 14.04 -18.14 -15.55
C ALA A 280 12.97 -17.62 -16.54
N PRO A 281 12.63 -16.32 -16.59
CA PRO A 281 11.68 -15.80 -17.58
C PRO A 281 12.22 -15.80 -19.03
N ASP A 282 13.54 -15.88 -19.21
CA ASP A 282 14.18 -15.85 -20.53
C ASP A 282 14.28 -17.26 -21.16
N VAL A 283 13.93 -18.32 -20.41
CA VAL A 283 13.99 -19.71 -20.88
C VAL A 283 12.90 -19.99 -21.94
N PRO A 284 13.27 -20.40 -23.17
CA PRO A 284 12.31 -20.78 -24.21
C PRO A 284 11.49 -22.02 -23.86
N ALA A 285 10.30 -22.16 -24.44
CA ALA A 285 9.37 -23.26 -24.16
C ALA A 285 9.94 -24.68 -24.45
N ASP A 286 10.83 -24.81 -25.43
CA ASP A 286 11.43 -26.09 -25.85
C ASP A 286 12.89 -26.24 -25.37
N HIS A 287 13.27 -25.60 -24.26
CA HIS A 287 14.62 -25.66 -23.70
C HIS A 287 14.88 -26.98 -22.93
N TYR A 288 16.10 -27.52 -23.00
CA TYR A 288 16.50 -28.72 -22.24
C TYR A 288 16.70 -28.41 -20.75
N ASP A 289 16.35 -29.35 -19.88
CA ASP A 289 16.59 -29.26 -18.45
C ASP A 289 18.08 -29.48 -18.11
N GLY A 290 18.63 -28.68 -17.19
CA GLY A 290 20.03 -28.77 -16.75
C GLY A 290 20.49 -27.49 -16.04
N ALA A 291 21.69 -27.48 -15.45
CA ALA A 291 22.25 -26.24 -14.93
C ALA A 291 22.61 -25.32 -16.11
N CYS A 292 22.25 -24.04 -16.04
CA CYS A 292 22.44 -23.13 -17.16
C CYS A 292 23.91 -23.06 -17.63
N SER A 293 24.86 -23.12 -16.68
CA SER A 293 26.30 -23.10 -16.96
C SER A 293 26.87 -24.37 -17.60
N ASP A 294 26.10 -25.47 -17.68
CA ASP A 294 26.52 -26.68 -18.38
C ASP A 294 26.55 -26.48 -19.90
N CYS A 295 25.74 -25.54 -20.40
CA CYS A 295 25.56 -25.27 -21.82
C CYS A 295 25.88 -23.81 -22.19
N HIS A 296 25.50 -22.84 -21.38
CA HIS A 296 25.75 -21.42 -21.65
C HIS A 296 27.14 -21.01 -21.14
N VAL A 297 28.05 -20.68 -22.07
CA VAL A 297 29.48 -20.42 -21.77
C VAL A 297 29.83 -18.93 -21.73
N SER A 298 28.84 -18.05 -21.78
CA SER A 298 29.02 -16.61 -21.92
C SER A 298 28.05 -15.85 -21.04
N THR A 299 28.58 -14.91 -20.27
CA THR A 299 27.83 -14.05 -19.36
C THR A 299 27.35 -12.74 -20.00
N THR A 300 27.75 -12.46 -21.24
CA THR A 300 27.36 -11.23 -21.96
C THR A 300 26.60 -11.50 -23.25
N ASP A 301 26.44 -12.77 -23.62
CA ASP A 301 25.81 -13.20 -24.86
C ASP A 301 25.25 -14.60 -24.69
N TRP A 302 23.94 -14.69 -24.42
CA TRP A 302 23.24 -15.93 -24.10
C TRP A 302 23.19 -16.92 -25.28
N SER A 303 23.40 -16.42 -26.51
CA SER A 303 23.37 -17.25 -27.72
C SER A 303 24.60 -18.16 -27.86
N LYS A 304 25.66 -17.90 -27.07
CA LYS A 304 26.86 -18.74 -27.05
C LYS A 304 26.66 -19.96 -26.17
N VAL A 305 26.26 -21.04 -26.84
CA VAL A 305 26.07 -22.35 -26.23
C VAL A 305 27.18 -23.29 -26.69
N GLN A 306 27.76 -24.03 -25.76
CA GLN A 306 28.70 -25.11 -26.02
C GLN A 306 28.34 -26.31 -25.17
N MET A 307 27.99 -27.43 -25.82
CA MET A 307 27.58 -28.66 -25.15
C MET A 307 28.28 -29.86 -25.81
N ASP A 308 28.86 -30.73 -24.98
CA ASP A 308 29.36 -32.03 -25.43
C ASP A 308 28.22 -33.06 -25.41
N HIS A 309 27.85 -33.57 -26.58
CA HIS A 309 26.79 -34.56 -26.73
C HIS A 309 27.32 -36.00 -26.63
N THR A 310 28.62 -36.19 -26.41
CA THR A 310 29.25 -37.51 -26.42
C THR A 310 28.73 -38.37 -25.28
N GLY A 311 28.00 -39.44 -25.60
CA GLY A 311 27.46 -40.39 -24.62
C GLY A 311 26.00 -40.14 -24.22
N LEU A 312 25.35 -39.10 -24.76
CA LEU A 312 23.90 -38.93 -24.64
C LEU A 312 23.20 -39.87 -25.64
N THR A 313 22.17 -40.59 -25.17
CA THR A 313 21.49 -41.65 -25.95
C THR A 313 20.05 -41.32 -26.32
N ASP A 314 19.56 -40.15 -25.91
CA ASP A 314 18.17 -39.73 -25.94
C ASP A 314 17.97 -38.38 -26.64
N CYS A 315 18.88 -38.00 -27.55
CA CYS A 315 18.71 -36.82 -28.40
C CYS A 315 17.39 -36.93 -29.21
N GLN A 316 16.40 -36.11 -28.84
CA GLN A 316 15.22 -35.81 -29.66
C GLN A 316 15.52 -34.66 -30.61
#